data_AF-A0A482W7I5-F1
#
_entry.id   AF-A0A482W7I5-F1
#
_cell.length_a   1.000
_cell.length_b   1.000
_cell.length_c   1.000
_cell.angle_alpha   90.00
_cell.angle_beta   90.00
_cell.angle_gamma   90.00
#
_symmetry.space_group_name_H-M   'P 1'
#
loop_
_entity.id
_entity.type
_entity.pdbx_description
1 polymer ?
#
loop_
_entity_poly.entity_id
_entity_poly.type
_entity_poly.pdbx_seq_one_letter_code
_entity_poly.pdbx_strand_id
1 'polypeptide(L)'
;QEAVPIQLDCSILDVDANGVNDCLLLDERGLKAIETISGQVIWHVHSHEERKSITIAGLDFPIKLLDYNNDNINELAAVYKKKSLLLICGRTGKALDKIDIKFNDDQSCKEIGNLRRSVDKIVFTCSDDLGTGTVMKIPFSDLWKKYNNSSYVIKPSRKGGDSSINENVFSIGNRKLIVNNAGVCPNCRANIELIESNSDKKKIWPYNNASIMTPKLFHFQPTKSNLFLFKGHINGFILKIWQWSSEAKSQINKFAKHSRLSKRNISKNDSYFINSISERVVLITFNDTNVHVINASLTAINQLCTSLKDNYVCQPDLKSQENSILVGDLDQDGSQELISYSSTYVLKEDQQNWSLVSNIKVIRLEAELPKLYEEK
;
A
#
# COMPACT_ATOMS: atom_id res chain seq x y z
N GLN A 1 -17.13 -17.67 15.85
CA GLN A 1 -16.24 -17.83 14.68
C GLN A 1 -15.57 -16.49 14.46
N GLU A 2 -14.24 -16.40 14.41
CA GLU A 2 -13.51 -15.13 14.24
C GLU A 2 -13.42 -14.78 12.75
N ALA A 3 -13.66 -13.51 12.42
CA ALA A 3 -13.60 -12.99 11.06
C ALA A 3 -12.18 -13.06 10.49
N VAL A 4 -12.04 -13.38 9.20
CA VAL A 4 -10.75 -13.46 8.52
C VAL A 4 -10.18 -12.04 8.30
N PRO A 5 -8.95 -11.75 8.74
CA PRO A 5 -8.31 -10.46 8.49
C PRO A 5 -8.15 -10.19 6.99
N ILE A 6 -8.56 -9.00 6.55
CA ILE A 6 -8.39 -8.50 5.18
C ILE A 6 -7.06 -7.75 5.05
N GLN A 7 -6.77 -6.87 6.00
CA GLN A 7 -5.56 -6.04 6.01
C GLN A 7 -5.10 -5.75 7.45
N LEU A 8 -3.79 -5.60 7.66
CA LEU A 8 -3.19 -5.30 8.97
C LEU A 8 -1.98 -4.36 8.81
N ASP A 9 -1.82 -3.39 9.71
CA ASP A 9 -0.69 -2.45 9.75
C ASP A 9 -0.41 -2.00 11.20
N CYS A 10 0.83 -2.13 11.65
CA CYS A 10 1.28 -1.80 13.01
C CYS A 10 2.15 -0.53 13.07
N SER A 11 2.10 0.32 12.04
CA SER A 11 2.93 1.54 11.95
C SER A 11 2.15 2.83 12.20
N ILE A 12 0.83 2.75 12.36
CA ILE A 12 -0.06 3.92 12.26
C ILE A 12 -0.22 4.62 13.62
N LEU A 13 -0.54 3.88 14.67
CA LEU A 13 -0.94 4.42 15.97
C LEU A 13 -0.33 3.61 17.10
N ASP A 14 0.05 4.32 18.15
CA ASP A 14 0.20 3.83 19.52
C ASP A 14 -1.07 4.31 20.24
N VAL A 15 -2.01 3.40 20.53
CA VAL A 15 -3.36 3.74 21.00
C VAL A 15 -3.39 4.01 22.50
N ASP A 16 -2.55 3.30 23.25
CA ASP A 16 -2.46 3.40 24.71
C ASP A 16 -1.32 4.33 25.19
N ALA A 17 -0.53 4.89 24.25
CA ALA A 17 0.60 5.78 24.50
C ALA A 17 1.72 5.12 25.31
N ASN A 18 1.93 3.81 25.13
CA ASN A 18 2.97 3.06 25.84
C ASN A 18 4.36 3.14 25.18
N GLY A 19 4.47 3.81 24.03
CA GLY A 19 5.70 3.97 23.24
C GLY A 19 5.89 2.89 22.16
N VAL A 20 4.97 1.95 22.03
CA VAL A 20 4.95 0.87 21.04
C VAL A 20 3.69 1.01 20.21
N ASN A 21 3.83 1.04 18.88
CA ASN A 21 2.65 1.08 18.02
C ASN A 21 1.84 -0.20 18.12
N ASP A 22 0.51 -0.03 18.11
CA ASP A 22 -0.49 -1.07 18.00
C ASP A 22 -0.81 -1.38 16.54
N CYS A 23 -1.38 -2.56 16.29
CA CYS A 23 -1.80 -2.96 14.96
C CYS A 23 -3.25 -2.58 14.70
N LEU A 24 -3.50 -1.90 13.59
CA LEU A 24 -4.84 -1.77 13.02
C LEU A 24 -5.13 -2.98 12.13
N LEU A 25 -6.25 -3.65 12.38
CA LEU A 25 -6.71 -4.82 11.63
C LEU A 25 -8.08 -4.52 11.04
N LEU A 26 -8.22 -4.70 9.73
CA LEU A 26 -9.47 -4.61 9.01
C LEU A 26 -9.95 -6.02 8.64
N ASP A 27 -11.19 -6.36 8.99
CA ASP A 27 -11.85 -7.60 8.60
C ASP A 27 -13.28 -7.34 8.08
N GLU A 28 -14.03 -8.41 7.76
CA GLU A 28 -15.42 -8.31 7.27
C GLU A 28 -16.38 -7.57 8.22
N ARG A 29 -16.04 -7.45 9.51
CA ARG A 29 -16.85 -6.78 10.53
C ARG A 29 -16.49 -5.31 10.66
N GLY A 30 -15.29 -4.93 10.26
CA GLY A 30 -14.81 -3.56 10.30
C GLY A 30 -13.37 -3.45 10.77
N LEU A 31 -13.02 -2.25 11.22
CA LEU A 31 -11.69 -1.92 11.71
C LEU A 31 -11.60 -2.14 13.23
N LYS A 32 -10.48 -2.67 13.71
CA LYS A 32 -10.14 -2.81 15.12
C LYS A 32 -8.67 -2.49 15.38
N ALA A 33 -8.36 -2.04 16.59
CA ALA A 33 -6.99 -1.96 17.08
C ALA A 33 -6.70 -3.17 17.95
N ILE A 34 -5.52 -3.76 17.76
CA ILE A 34 -5.01 -4.87 18.55
C ILE A 34 -3.64 -4.51 19.11
N GLU A 35 -3.42 -4.86 20.38
CA GLU A 35 -2.12 -4.68 21.02
C GLU A 35 -1.11 -5.66 20.40
N THR A 36 0.05 -5.14 20.00
CA THR A 36 0.98 -5.84 19.08
C THR A 36 1.60 -7.10 19.67
N ILE A 37 1.71 -7.20 21.01
CA ILE A 37 2.43 -8.29 21.68
C ILE A 37 1.48 -9.43 22.08
N SER A 38 0.41 -9.10 22.78
CA SER A 38 -0.61 -10.01 23.29
C SER A 38 -1.69 -10.37 22.26
N GLY A 39 -1.86 -9.55 21.22
CA GLY A 39 -2.93 -9.69 20.24
C GLY A 39 -4.33 -9.37 20.79
N GLN A 40 -4.42 -8.77 21.98
CA GLN A 40 -5.71 -8.39 22.57
C GLN A 40 -6.34 -7.23 21.80
N VAL A 41 -7.65 -7.32 21.58
CA VAL A 41 -8.40 -6.23 20.94
C VAL A 41 -8.58 -5.09 21.93
N ILE A 42 -8.09 -3.92 21.57
CA ILE A 42 -8.22 -2.69 22.37
C ILE A 42 -9.60 -2.07 22.12
N TRP A 43 -9.97 -1.88 20.85
CA TRP A 43 -11.28 -1.39 20.45
C TRP A 43 -11.69 -1.86 19.05
N HIS A 44 -12.99 -1.77 18.78
CA HIS A 44 -13.58 -1.88 17.45
C HIS A 44 -14.16 -0.53 17.03
N VAL A 45 -14.15 -0.23 15.73
CA VAL A 45 -14.86 0.94 15.23
C VAL A 45 -16.37 0.77 15.42
N HIS A 46 -16.99 1.73 16.10
CA HIS A 46 -18.40 1.68 16.50
C HIS A 46 -19.07 3.07 16.41
N SER A 47 -20.39 3.09 16.22
CA SER A 47 -21.22 4.30 16.22
C SER A 47 -22.07 4.40 17.50
N HIS A 48 -22.41 5.62 17.93
CA HIS A 48 -23.35 5.86 19.03
C HIS A 48 -24.82 5.65 18.65
N GLU A 49 -25.15 5.72 17.35
CA GLU A 49 -26.55 5.74 16.86
C GLU A 49 -27.24 4.38 16.88
N GLU A 50 -26.52 3.29 17.14
CA GLU A 50 -27.09 1.95 17.22
C GLU A 50 -26.84 1.39 18.62
N ARG A 51 -27.92 1.24 19.41
CA ARG A 51 -27.92 0.80 20.83
C ARG A 51 -27.43 -0.65 21.06
N LYS A 52 -26.66 -1.22 20.15
CA LYS A 52 -25.97 -2.50 20.29
C LYS A 52 -24.63 -2.38 19.58
N SER A 53 -23.59 -2.88 20.22
CA SER A 53 -22.20 -3.02 19.78
C SER A 53 -22.06 -3.62 18.36
N ILE A 54 -22.42 -2.87 17.33
CA ILE A 54 -22.35 -3.25 15.92
C ILE A 54 -21.15 -2.54 15.33
N THR A 55 -20.18 -3.35 14.93
CA THR A 55 -18.96 -2.91 14.25
C THR A 55 -19.30 -2.29 12.90
N ILE A 56 -18.58 -1.23 12.51
CA ILE A 56 -18.82 -0.56 11.23
C ILE A 56 -18.11 -1.32 10.09
N ALA A 57 -18.88 -2.08 9.31
CA ALA A 57 -18.39 -2.79 8.13
C ALA A 57 -18.28 -1.88 6.88
N GLY A 58 -17.51 -2.31 5.88
CA GLY A 58 -17.35 -1.58 4.61
C GLY A 58 -16.42 -0.36 4.70
N LEU A 59 -15.49 -0.39 5.66
CA LEU A 59 -14.40 0.57 5.74
C LEU A 59 -13.23 0.11 4.86
N ASP A 60 -12.58 1.05 4.19
CA ASP A 60 -11.22 0.86 3.73
C ASP A 60 -10.24 1.08 4.89
N PHE A 61 -9.02 0.58 4.70
CA PHE A 61 -7.95 0.77 5.68
C PHE A 61 -7.68 2.26 5.92
N PRO A 62 -7.57 2.70 7.19
CA PRO A 62 -7.55 4.12 7.53
C PRO A 62 -6.19 4.75 7.28
N ILE A 63 -6.17 6.08 7.28
CA ILE A 63 -4.96 6.91 7.34
C ILE A 63 -4.91 7.69 8.65
N LYS A 64 -3.69 7.97 9.12
CA LYS A 64 -3.41 8.81 10.30
C LYS A 64 -3.69 10.29 10.00
N LEU A 65 -4.48 10.95 10.83
CA LEU A 65 -4.71 12.39 10.80
C LEU A 65 -3.81 13.12 11.81
N LEU A 66 -4.13 14.38 12.10
CA LEU A 66 -3.58 15.10 13.26
C LEU A 66 -4.34 14.67 14.52
N ASP A 67 -3.81 15.04 15.68
CA ASP A 67 -4.49 14.94 16.97
C ASP A 67 -5.39 16.18 17.13
N TYR A 68 -6.71 15.96 17.09
CA TYR A 68 -7.73 16.99 17.09
C TYR A 68 -8.30 17.23 18.50
N ASN A 69 -8.37 16.22 19.37
CA ASN A 69 -8.79 16.42 20.76
C ASN A 69 -7.64 16.73 21.74
N ASN A 70 -6.38 16.75 21.26
CA ASN A 70 -5.18 16.90 22.08
C ASN A 70 -5.05 15.84 23.16
N ASP A 71 -5.47 14.60 22.87
CA ASP A 71 -5.31 13.48 23.79
C ASP A 71 -3.97 12.72 23.61
N ASN A 72 -3.07 13.25 22.77
CA ASN A 72 -1.81 12.68 22.32
C ASN A 72 -1.93 11.46 21.39
N ILE A 73 -3.15 11.10 20.95
CA ILE A 73 -3.39 10.03 19.99
C ILE A 73 -4.05 10.62 18.75
N ASN A 74 -3.42 10.43 17.59
CA ASN A 74 -3.97 10.98 16.35
C ASN A 74 -5.29 10.32 15.95
N GLU A 75 -6.19 11.09 15.35
CA GLU A 75 -7.40 10.57 14.74
C GLU A 75 -7.11 9.82 13.44
N LEU A 76 -8.14 9.14 12.94
CA LEU A 76 -8.11 8.36 11.72
C LEU A 76 -9.18 8.85 10.74
N ALA A 77 -8.88 8.74 9.44
CA ALA A 77 -9.88 8.82 8.38
C ALA A 77 -9.89 7.53 7.58
N ALA A 78 -11.09 7.01 7.29
CA ALA A 78 -11.28 5.86 6.42
C ALA A 78 -12.35 6.16 5.37
N VAL A 79 -12.25 5.54 4.19
CA VAL A 79 -13.36 5.53 3.24
C VAL A 79 -14.43 4.60 3.76
N TYR A 80 -15.68 5.07 3.83
CA TYR A 80 -16.83 4.31 4.28
C TYR A 80 -17.79 4.05 3.13
N LYS A 81 -18.06 2.76 2.86
CA LYS A 81 -18.95 2.23 1.81
C LYS A 81 -18.67 2.84 0.43
N LYS A 82 -17.40 3.15 0.15
CA LYS A 82 -16.92 3.82 -1.07
C LYS A 82 -17.58 5.17 -1.37
N LYS A 83 -18.34 5.79 -0.45
CA LYS A 83 -19.16 6.98 -0.75
C LYS A 83 -18.88 8.18 0.14
N SER A 84 -18.29 7.95 1.30
CA SER A 84 -18.08 8.98 2.32
C SER A 84 -16.76 8.74 3.02
N LEU A 85 -16.27 9.74 3.74
CA LEU A 85 -15.17 9.56 4.69
C LEU A 85 -15.75 9.44 6.09
N LEU A 86 -15.20 8.53 6.89
CA LEU A 86 -15.52 8.40 8.30
C LEU A 86 -14.32 8.88 9.12
N LEU A 87 -14.57 9.87 9.98
CA LEU A 87 -13.61 10.28 11.01
C LEU A 87 -13.77 9.35 12.21
N ILE A 88 -12.65 8.83 12.71
CA ILE A 88 -12.60 7.83 13.78
C ILE A 88 -11.62 8.33 14.84
N CYS A 89 -12.03 8.26 16.11
CA CYS A 89 -11.15 8.54 17.24
C CYS A 89 -10.08 7.44 17.35
N GLY A 90 -8.79 7.80 17.27
CA GLY A 90 -7.69 6.85 17.33
C GLY A 90 -7.61 6.13 18.68
N ARG A 91 -7.92 6.83 19.78
CA ARG A 91 -7.89 6.29 21.14
C ARG A 91 -9.00 5.28 21.42
N THR A 92 -10.20 5.47 20.87
CA THR A 92 -11.41 4.72 21.29
C THR A 92 -12.08 3.93 20.18
N GLY A 93 -11.71 4.15 18.92
CA GLY A 93 -12.42 3.61 17.77
C GLY A 93 -13.80 4.24 17.53
N LYS A 94 -14.22 5.23 18.33
CA LYS A 94 -15.53 5.87 18.16
C LYS A 94 -15.61 6.59 16.81
N ALA A 95 -16.66 6.31 16.03
CA ALA A 95 -17.02 7.09 14.86
C ALA A 95 -17.42 8.51 15.30
N LEU A 96 -16.68 9.50 14.82
CA LEU A 96 -16.81 10.90 15.22
C LEU A 96 -17.78 11.64 14.30
N ASP A 97 -17.56 11.55 12.99
CA ASP A 97 -18.40 12.19 11.99
C ASP A 97 -18.30 11.47 10.64
N LYS A 98 -19.38 11.52 9.86
CA LYS A 98 -19.45 11.04 8.49
C LYS A 98 -19.45 12.23 7.55
N ILE A 99 -18.41 12.32 6.73
CA ILE A 99 -18.25 13.36 5.74
C ILE A 99 -18.82 12.85 4.42
N ASP A 100 -20.03 13.28 4.10
CA ASP A 100 -20.61 13.11 2.78
C ASP A 100 -19.94 14.10 1.81
N ILE A 101 -19.28 13.56 0.79
CA ILE A 101 -18.57 14.36 -0.20
C ILE A 101 -19.57 14.88 -1.24
N LYS A 102 -19.83 16.20 -1.20
CA LYS A 102 -20.70 16.91 -2.16
C LYS A 102 -19.85 17.74 -3.14
N PHE A 103 -20.23 17.73 -4.41
CA PHE A 103 -19.55 18.46 -5.50
C PHE A 103 -20.38 19.67 -5.92
N ASN A 104 -19.72 20.76 -6.32
CA ASN A 104 -20.40 22.00 -6.73
C ASN A 104 -20.90 21.93 -8.19
N ASP A 105 -20.29 21.09 -9.03
CA ASP A 105 -20.69 20.83 -10.41
C ASP A 105 -21.33 19.44 -10.47
N ASP A 106 -22.39 19.25 -11.26
CA ASP A 106 -23.29 18.07 -11.41
C ASP A 106 -22.64 16.66 -11.61
N GLN A 107 -21.36 16.50 -11.34
CA GLN A 107 -20.64 15.22 -11.36
C GLN A 107 -20.72 14.56 -9.98
N SER A 108 -21.56 13.51 -9.88
CA SER A 108 -21.65 12.69 -8.67
C SER A 108 -20.44 11.76 -8.55
N CYS A 109 -19.71 11.85 -7.45
CA CYS A 109 -18.74 10.81 -7.10
C CYS A 109 -19.48 9.53 -6.73
N LYS A 110 -19.37 8.52 -7.58
CA LYS A 110 -19.96 7.21 -7.31
C LYS A 110 -19.12 6.47 -6.29
N GLU A 111 -17.79 6.49 -6.48
CA GLU A 111 -16.85 5.76 -5.66
C GLU A 111 -15.63 6.58 -5.26
N ILE A 112 -15.29 6.53 -3.98
CA ILE A 112 -14.08 7.06 -3.37
C ILE A 112 -13.08 5.90 -3.22
N GLY A 113 -11.85 6.12 -3.66
CA GLY A 113 -10.74 5.19 -3.51
C GLY A 113 -9.41 5.91 -3.29
N ASN A 114 -8.34 5.12 -3.11
CA ASN A 114 -6.96 5.62 -3.00
C ASN A 114 -6.78 6.76 -1.97
N LEU A 115 -7.50 6.68 -0.84
CA LEU A 115 -7.35 7.64 0.25
C LEU A 115 -5.94 7.55 0.82
N ARG A 116 -5.22 8.67 0.82
CA ARG A 116 -3.86 8.78 1.36
C ARG A 116 -3.62 10.12 2.02
N ARG A 117 -2.65 10.15 2.91
CA ARG A 117 -2.15 11.36 3.56
C ARG A 117 -1.10 12.02 2.68
N SER A 118 -1.20 13.34 2.57
CA SER A 118 -0.16 14.24 2.08
C SER A 118 0.24 15.19 3.22
N VAL A 119 1.23 16.06 3.02
CA VAL A 119 1.86 16.88 4.09
C VAL A 119 0.81 17.62 4.94
N ASP A 120 -0.13 18.32 4.29
CA ASP A 120 -1.09 19.24 4.90
C ASP A 120 -2.57 18.92 4.55
N LYS A 121 -2.80 17.76 3.93
CA LYS A 121 -4.08 17.41 3.31
C LYS A 121 -4.23 15.91 3.14
N ILE A 122 -5.46 15.47 2.95
CA ILE A 122 -5.76 14.14 2.43
C ILE A 122 -6.02 14.22 0.93
N VAL A 123 -5.62 13.18 0.21
CA VAL A 123 -5.81 13.04 -1.22
C VAL A 123 -6.56 11.73 -1.47
N PHE A 124 -7.52 11.74 -2.39
CA PHE A 124 -8.27 10.55 -2.78
C PHE A 124 -8.68 10.62 -4.25
N THR A 125 -9.01 9.47 -4.83
CA THR A 125 -9.59 9.38 -6.17
C THR A 125 -11.10 9.30 -6.05
N CYS A 126 -11.78 10.07 -6.89
CA CYS A 126 -13.21 10.01 -7.10
C CYS A 126 -13.50 9.49 -8.50
N SER A 127 -14.17 8.35 -8.60
CA SER A 127 -14.50 7.70 -9.87
C SER A 127 -15.96 7.92 -10.26
N ASP A 128 -16.18 8.12 -11.57
CA ASP A 128 -17.51 8.20 -12.18
C ASP A 128 -17.97 6.84 -12.77
N ASP A 129 -19.14 6.84 -13.43
CA ASP A 129 -19.75 5.64 -14.03
C ASP A 129 -18.89 4.99 -15.14
N LEU A 130 -17.97 5.75 -15.73
CA LEU A 130 -17.06 5.26 -16.76
C LEU A 130 -15.73 4.76 -16.15
N GLY A 131 -15.60 4.80 -14.82
CA GLY A 131 -14.38 4.45 -14.11
C GLY A 131 -13.27 5.49 -14.26
N THR A 132 -13.58 6.68 -14.77
CA THR A 132 -12.59 7.76 -14.88
C THR A 132 -12.41 8.41 -13.51
N GLY A 133 -11.19 8.34 -12.99
CA GLY A 133 -10.83 8.80 -11.65
C GLY A 133 -10.32 10.24 -11.68
N THR A 134 -10.97 11.13 -10.94
CA THR A 134 -10.47 12.48 -10.66
C THR A 134 -9.79 12.52 -9.30
N VAL A 135 -8.63 13.16 -9.22
CA VAL A 135 -7.90 13.31 -7.95
C VAL A 135 -8.44 14.53 -7.20
N MET A 136 -8.87 14.28 -5.97
CA MET A 136 -9.45 15.26 -5.07
C MET A 136 -8.56 15.47 -3.85
N LYS A 137 -8.60 16.67 -3.28
CA LYS A 137 -7.88 17.01 -2.04
C LYS A 137 -8.78 17.69 -1.03
N ILE A 138 -8.56 17.38 0.25
CA ILE A 138 -9.17 18.06 1.40
C ILE A 138 -8.03 18.48 2.35
N PRO A 139 -7.82 19.79 2.57
CA PRO A 139 -6.86 20.27 3.56
C PRO A 139 -7.19 19.78 4.98
N PHE A 140 -6.18 19.53 5.80
CA PHE A 140 -6.39 19.19 7.22
C PHE A 140 -7.11 20.31 7.98
N SER A 141 -6.93 21.57 7.58
CA SER A 141 -7.66 22.70 8.16
C SER A 141 -9.18 22.60 7.95
N ASP A 142 -9.65 21.98 6.86
CA ASP A 142 -11.08 21.76 6.62
C ASP A 142 -11.62 20.56 7.40
N LEU A 143 -10.81 19.51 7.57
CA LEU A 143 -11.14 18.41 8.48
C LEU A 143 -11.23 18.91 9.93
N TRP A 144 -10.32 19.80 10.35
CA TRP A 144 -10.34 20.43 11.66
C TRP A 144 -11.61 21.26 11.90
N LYS A 145 -12.03 22.07 10.92
CA LYS A 145 -13.28 22.81 10.99
C LYS A 145 -14.49 21.89 11.08
N LYS A 146 -14.49 20.79 10.31
CA LYS A 146 -15.54 19.76 10.36
C LYS A 146 -15.61 19.05 11.70
N TYR A 147 -14.45 18.72 12.27
CA TYR A 147 -14.35 18.11 13.59
C TYR A 147 -14.99 18.99 14.68
N ASN A 148 -14.65 20.29 14.68
CA ASN A 148 -15.18 21.24 15.67
C ASN A 148 -16.61 21.70 15.39
N ASN A 149 -17.04 21.65 14.14
CA ASN A 149 -18.37 22.04 13.71
C ASN A 149 -18.92 21.01 12.72
N SER A 150 -19.75 20.10 13.23
CA SER A 150 -20.39 19.04 12.43
C SER A 150 -21.27 19.58 11.30
N SER A 151 -21.70 20.84 11.35
CA SER A 151 -22.45 21.50 10.26
C SER A 151 -21.55 22.07 9.16
N TYR A 152 -20.24 22.13 9.36
CA TYR A 152 -19.30 22.56 8.32
C TYR A 152 -19.40 21.63 7.10
N VAL A 153 -19.51 22.22 5.91
CA VAL A 153 -19.57 21.46 4.66
C VAL A 153 -18.19 21.50 4.03
N ILE A 154 -17.52 20.35 3.99
CA ILE A 154 -16.27 20.20 3.28
C ILE A 154 -16.55 20.20 1.78
N LYS A 155 -15.85 21.07 1.06
CA LYS A 155 -15.86 21.12 -0.40
C LYS A 155 -14.49 20.68 -0.90
N PRO A 156 -14.32 19.41 -1.32
CA PRO A 156 -13.05 18.97 -1.86
C PRO A 156 -12.72 19.76 -3.11
N SER A 157 -11.44 20.12 -3.26
CA SER A 157 -10.99 20.77 -4.49
C SER A 157 -10.41 19.72 -5.44
N ARG A 158 -10.70 19.87 -6.73
CA ARG A 158 -9.97 19.12 -7.77
C ARG A 158 -8.51 19.51 -7.69
N LYS A 159 -7.61 18.59 -8.03
CA LYS A 159 -6.25 18.95 -8.37
C LYS A 159 -6.27 19.80 -9.66
N GLY A 160 -6.51 21.11 -9.52
CA GLY A 160 -6.19 22.08 -10.57
C GLY A 160 -4.69 21.98 -10.89
N GLY A 161 -4.30 22.38 -12.10
CA GLY A 161 -2.92 22.31 -12.63
C GLY A 161 -1.89 23.13 -11.85
N ASP A 162 -1.74 22.80 -10.57
CA ASP A 162 -0.76 23.30 -9.63
C ASP A 162 0.33 22.23 -9.53
N SER A 163 1.46 22.60 -10.13
CA SER A 163 2.68 21.83 -10.35
C SER A 163 3.46 21.56 -9.07
N SER A 164 2.79 21.23 -7.96
CA SER A 164 3.45 20.89 -6.71
C SER A 164 2.89 19.57 -6.15
N ILE A 165 3.72 18.54 -6.34
CA ILE A 165 3.59 17.15 -5.90
C ILE A 165 2.56 16.33 -6.70
N ASN A 166 3.00 15.84 -7.86
CA ASN A 166 2.48 14.58 -8.38
C ASN A 166 2.98 13.46 -7.45
N GLU A 167 2.11 12.87 -6.64
CA GLU A 167 2.47 11.80 -5.67
C GLU A 167 2.91 10.49 -6.36
N ASN A 168 2.73 10.38 -7.69
CA ASN A 168 3.33 9.32 -8.51
C ASN A 168 4.65 9.75 -9.14
N VAL A 169 5.13 10.98 -8.89
CA VAL A 169 6.39 11.53 -9.41
C VAL A 169 7.43 11.57 -8.30
N PHE A 170 8.46 10.75 -8.45
CA PHE A 170 9.59 10.64 -7.54
C PHE A 170 10.76 11.37 -8.18
N SER A 171 11.34 12.37 -7.51
CA SER A 171 12.41 13.19 -8.07
C SER A 171 13.66 13.07 -7.23
N ILE A 172 14.79 12.79 -7.88
CA ILE A 172 16.11 12.77 -7.24
C ILE A 172 17.19 13.11 -8.28
N GLY A 173 18.11 14.01 -7.91
CA GLY A 173 19.06 14.59 -8.85
C GLY A 173 18.36 15.30 -10.01
N ASN A 174 18.81 15.03 -11.24
CA ASN A 174 18.22 15.57 -12.47
C ASN A 174 17.12 14.68 -13.07
N ARG A 175 16.66 13.64 -12.38
CA ARG A 175 15.66 12.68 -12.92
C ARG A 175 14.35 12.74 -12.15
N LYS A 176 13.26 12.45 -12.88
CA LYS A 176 11.91 12.27 -12.37
C LYS A 176 11.40 10.91 -12.82
N LEU A 177 10.86 10.12 -11.89
CA LEU A 177 10.26 8.83 -12.15
C LEU A 177 8.75 8.92 -11.95
N ILE A 178 7.98 8.47 -12.93
CA ILE A 178 6.53 8.37 -12.86
C ILE A 178 6.14 6.90 -12.88
N VAL A 179 5.27 6.49 -11.94
CA VAL A 179 4.71 5.14 -11.91
C VAL A 179 3.19 5.22 -12.03
N ASN A 180 2.62 4.53 -13.02
CA ASN A 180 1.16 4.43 -13.15
C ASN A 180 0.73 2.97 -13.23
N ASN A 181 -0.16 2.58 -12.33
CA ASN A 181 -0.88 1.30 -12.38
C ASN A 181 -2.31 1.57 -12.88
N ALA A 182 -2.83 0.70 -13.73
CA ALA A 182 -4.17 0.80 -14.31
C ALA A 182 -4.87 -0.56 -14.35
N GLY A 183 -6.16 -0.57 -14.06
CA GLY A 183 -6.99 -1.77 -14.03
C GLY A 183 -6.83 -2.60 -12.75
N VAL A 184 -7.46 -3.78 -12.72
CA VAL A 184 -7.46 -4.70 -11.58
C VAL A 184 -6.66 -5.95 -11.95
N CYS A 185 -5.64 -6.27 -11.16
CA CYS A 185 -4.81 -7.45 -11.39
C CYS A 185 -5.62 -8.73 -11.13
N PRO A 186 -5.40 -9.81 -11.90
CA PRO A 186 -4.30 -10.04 -12.85
C PRO A 186 -4.44 -9.34 -14.22
N ASN A 187 -5.59 -8.75 -14.55
CA ASN A 187 -5.82 -8.06 -15.84
C ASN A 187 -5.45 -6.56 -15.79
N CYS A 188 -4.35 -6.24 -15.12
CA CYS A 188 -3.87 -4.87 -14.93
C CYS A 188 -2.69 -4.54 -15.86
N ARG A 189 -2.36 -3.26 -15.97
CA ARG A 189 -1.18 -2.77 -16.67
C ARG A 189 -0.45 -1.77 -15.80
N ALA A 190 0.87 -1.75 -15.87
CA ALA A 190 1.69 -0.77 -15.20
C ALA A 190 2.69 -0.15 -16.16
N ASN A 191 3.08 1.09 -15.89
CA ASN A 191 4.15 1.76 -16.62
C ASN A 191 5.12 2.45 -15.65
N ILE A 192 6.38 2.49 -16.07
CA ILE A 192 7.43 3.30 -15.46
C ILE A 192 7.87 4.31 -16.50
N GLU A 193 7.86 5.59 -16.18
CA GLU A 193 8.38 6.64 -17.04
C GLU A 193 9.52 7.37 -16.32
N LEU A 194 10.72 7.37 -16.89
CA LEU A 194 11.86 8.14 -16.38
C LEU A 194 12.10 9.33 -17.29
N ILE A 195 12.04 10.53 -16.71
CA ILE A 195 12.15 11.82 -17.38
C ILE A 195 13.39 12.53 -16.87
N GLU A 196 14.11 13.20 -17.78
CA GLU A 196 15.19 14.11 -17.43
C GLU A 196 14.64 15.52 -17.21
N SER A 197 14.92 16.14 -16.06
CA SER A 197 14.25 17.38 -15.64
C SER A 197 14.46 18.56 -16.60
N ASN A 198 15.51 18.52 -17.42
CA ASN A 198 15.90 19.57 -18.37
C ASN A 198 15.80 19.10 -19.84
N SER A 199 15.11 17.99 -20.12
CA SER A 199 14.97 17.47 -21.49
C SER A 199 13.62 16.77 -21.68
N ASP A 200 13.09 16.84 -22.89
CA ASP A 200 11.92 16.03 -23.30
C ASP A 200 12.26 14.53 -23.47
N LYS A 201 13.51 14.13 -23.21
CA LYS A 201 13.93 12.73 -23.20
C LYS A 201 13.23 11.97 -22.08
N LYS A 202 12.39 11.02 -22.48
CA LYS A 202 11.72 10.07 -21.58
C LYS A 202 12.02 8.63 -21.97
N LYS A 203 12.23 7.77 -20.98
CA LYS A 203 12.28 6.31 -21.13
C LYS A 203 11.02 5.71 -20.51
N ILE A 204 10.35 4.82 -21.22
CA ILE A 204 9.10 4.21 -20.78
C ILE A 204 9.25 2.69 -20.78
N TRP A 205 8.89 2.05 -19.67
CA TRP A 205 8.85 0.59 -19.55
C TRP A 205 7.42 0.13 -19.23
N PRO A 206 6.71 -0.47 -20.21
CA PRO A 206 5.38 -1.01 -19.99
C PRO A 206 5.43 -2.44 -19.43
N TYR A 207 4.51 -2.75 -18.52
CA TYR A 207 4.32 -4.07 -17.94
C TYR A 207 2.87 -4.50 -18.07
N ASN A 208 2.65 -5.68 -18.65
CA ASN A 208 1.34 -6.30 -18.73
C ASN A 208 1.13 -7.26 -17.57
N ASN A 209 -0.12 -7.34 -17.10
CA ASN A 209 -0.53 -8.16 -15.96
C ASN A 209 0.35 -7.88 -14.74
N ALA A 210 0.59 -6.60 -14.46
CA ALA A 210 1.54 -6.20 -13.44
C ALA A 210 1.07 -4.98 -12.65
N SER A 211 1.54 -4.90 -11.42
CA SER A 211 1.42 -3.75 -10.53
C SER A 211 2.77 -3.42 -9.94
N ILE A 212 3.02 -2.12 -9.80
CA ILE A 212 4.27 -1.56 -9.28
C ILE A 212 3.97 -0.90 -7.94
N MET A 213 4.72 -1.30 -6.92
CA MET A 213 4.61 -0.78 -5.55
C MET A 213 5.25 0.61 -5.46
N THR A 214 5.03 1.31 -4.34
CA THR A 214 5.56 2.66 -4.14
C THR A 214 7.09 2.66 -4.21
N PRO A 215 7.70 3.37 -5.18
CA PRO A 215 9.16 3.49 -5.29
C PRO A 215 9.80 4.10 -4.05
N LYS A 216 11.04 3.68 -3.77
CA LYS A 216 11.92 4.32 -2.79
C LYS A 216 13.13 4.92 -3.50
N LEU A 217 13.62 6.04 -2.97
CA LEU A 217 14.76 6.77 -3.49
C LEU A 217 15.97 6.45 -2.62
N PHE A 218 17.15 6.42 -3.21
CA PHE A 218 18.40 6.33 -2.46
C PHE A 218 19.40 7.37 -2.99
N HIS A 219 20.26 7.85 -2.08
CA HIS A 219 21.28 8.85 -2.37
C HIS A 219 22.52 8.57 -1.53
N PHE A 220 23.69 8.45 -2.19
CA PHE A 220 24.97 8.41 -1.50
C PHE A 220 25.68 9.75 -1.55
N GLN A 221 26.38 10.06 -0.47
CA GLN A 221 27.22 11.25 -0.40
C GLN A 221 28.30 11.22 -1.49
N PRO A 222 28.52 12.34 -2.23
CA PRO A 222 29.46 12.42 -3.34
C PRO A 222 30.92 12.54 -2.85
N THR A 223 31.45 11.49 -2.23
CA THR A 223 32.88 11.39 -1.89
C THR A 223 33.68 10.91 -3.09
N LYS A 224 35.00 11.20 -3.13
CA LYS A 224 35.88 10.68 -4.19
C LYS A 224 35.81 9.16 -4.32
N SER A 225 35.71 8.46 -3.18
CA SER A 225 35.58 7.00 -3.13
C SER A 225 34.26 6.55 -3.76
N ASN A 226 33.13 7.11 -3.34
CA ASN A 226 31.82 6.73 -3.84
C ASN A 226 31.66 7.03 -5.34
N LEU A 227 32.16 8.19 -5.79
CA LEU A 227 32.12 8.54 -7.22
C LEU A 227 32.89 7.53 -8.08
N PHE A 228 34.05 7.05 -7.59
CA PHE A 228 34.82 6.02 -8.26
C PHE A 228 34.12 4.64 -8.22
N LEU A 229 33.74 4.18 -7.02
CA LEU A 229 33.11 2.87 -6.81
C LEU A 229 31.79 2.70 -7.57
N PHE A 230 30.96 3.73 -7.58
CA PHE A 230 29.65 3.69 -8.25
C PHE A 230 29.69 4.23 -9.69
N LYS A 231 30.87 4.54 -10.25
CA LYS A 231 31.02 5.17 -11.59
C LYS A 231 30.11 6.40 -11.77
N GLY A 232 29.93 7.18 -10.70
CA GLY A 232 29.05 8.34 -10.63
C GLY A 232 27.55 8.06 -10.42
N HIS A 233 27.11 6.81 -10.32
CA HIS A 233 25.72 6.42 -10.09
C HIS A 233 25.32 6.48 -8.60
N ILE A 234 25.40 7.67 -8.01
CA ILE A 234 25.12 7.89 -6.58
C ILE A 234 23.63 8.14 -6.27
N ASN A 235 22.79 8.23 -7.30
CA ASN A 235 21.35 8.46 -7.19
C ASN A 235 20.59 7.32 -7.87
N GLY A 236 19.42 6.99 -7.33
CA GLY A 236 18.54 6.06 -7.99
C GLY A 236 17.18 5.86 -7.34
N PHE A 237 16.42 4.96 -7.97
CA PHE A 237 15.11 4.50 -7.53
C PHE A 237 15.14 2.98 -7.35
N ILE A 238 14.39 2.51 -6.36
CA ILE A 238 14.15 1.10 -6.08
C ILE A 238 12.65 0.87 -6.20
N LEU A 239 12.26 -0.09 -7.03
CA LEU A 239 10.87 -0.46 -7.24
C LEU A 239 10.70 -1.94 -6.94
N LYS A 240 9.51 -2.31 -6.47
CA LYS A 240 9.06 -3.69 -6.48
C LYS A 240 7.91 -3.83 -7.47
N ILE A 241 7.90 -4.92 -8.23
CA ILE A 241 6.92 -5.19 -9.26
C ILE A 241 6.37 -6.60 -9.04
N TRP A 242 5.05 -6.73 -8.98
CA TRP A 242 4.36 -8.00 -9.11
C TRP A 242 3.84 -8.17 -10.52
N GLN A 243 4.12 -9.34 -11.11
CA GLN A 243 3.63 -9.70 -12.44
C GLN A 243 2.96 -11.07 -12.39
N TRP A 244 1.67 -11.12 -12.71
CA TRP A 244 0.86 -12.35 -12.74
C TRP A 244 1.14 -13.14 -14.01
N SER A 245 1.28 -14.46 -13.89
CA SER A 245 1.38 -15.34 -15.05
C SER A 245 0.04 -15.39 -15.79
N SER A 246 0.08 -15.36 -17.13
CA SER A 246 -1.10 -15.49 -17.99
C SER A 246 -1.78 -16.87 -17.90
N GLU A 247 -1.06 -17.87 -17.37
CA GLU A 247 -1.50 -19.26 -17.24
C GLU A 247 -2.29 -19.53 -15.95
N ALA A 248 -2.44 -18.53 -15.08
CA ALA A 248 -2.97 -18.63 -13.71
C ALA A 248 -4.42 -19.15 -13.60
N LYS A 249 -5.17 -19.25 -14.70
CA LYS A 249 -6.53 -19.82 -14.71
C LYS A 249 -6.56 -21.33 -14.95
N SER A 250 -5.42 -21.98 -15.22
CA SER A 250 -5.40 -23.38 -15.70
C SER A 250 -5.36 -24.45 -14.60
N GLN A 251 -5.06 -24.10 -13.35
CA GLN A 251 -5.10 -25.04 -12.23
C GLN A 251 -6.27 -24.76 -11.30
N ILE A 252 -7.49 -24.87 -11.84
CA ILE A 252 -8.65 -25.31 -11.04
C ILE A 252 -8.40 -26.79 -10.71
N ASN A 253 -7.37 -27.05 -9.92
CA ASN A 253 -7.29 -28.32 -9.23
C ASN A 253 -8.50 -28.30 -8.29
N LYS A 254 -9.54 -29.05 -8.66
CA LYS A 254 -10.48 -29.59 -7.68
C LYS A 254 -9.59 -30.25 -6.63
N PHE A 255 -9.26 -29.52 -5.56
CA PHE A 255 -8.46 -30.04 -4.47
C PHE A 255 -9.17 -31.32 -4.05
N ALA A 256 -8.58 -32.46 -4.41
CA ALA A 256 -9.09 -33.75 -4.03
C ALA A 256 -9.23 -33.72 -2.51
N LYS A 257 -10.29 -34.37 -2.01
CA LYS A 257 -10.84 -34.36 -0.64
C LYS A 257 -9.87 -34.65 0.52
N HIS A 258 -8.55 -34.59 0.33
CA HIS A 258 -7.52 -35.05 1.25
C HIS A 258 -6.49 -34.01 1.72
N SER A 259 -6.35 -32.83 1.10
CA SER A 259 -5.50 -31.76 1.69
C SER A 259 -6.28 -31.00 2.77
N ARG A 260 -5.88 -31.16 4.03
CA ARG A 260 -6.57 -30.58 5.19
C ARG A 260 -6.04 -29.19 5.51
N LEU A 261 -6.23 -28.20 4.64
CA LEU A 261 -6.10 -26.77 5.00
C LEU A 261 -6.64 -26.59 6.42
N SER A 262 -5.78 -26.13 7.33
CA SER A 262 -6.05 -26.07 8.78
C SER A 262 -7.50 -25.64 9.03
N LYS A 263 -8.33 -26.61 9.46
CA LYS A 263 -9.80 -26.51 9.54
C LYS A 263 -10.26 -25.60 10.68
N ARG A 264 -9.81 -24.35 10.73
CA ARG A 264 -10.36 -23.39 11.67
C ARG A 264 -11.45 -22.50 11.09
N ASN A 265 -11.63 -22.37 9.77
CA ASN A 265 -12.61 -21.38 9.25
C ASN A 265 -13.16 -21.55 7.81
N ILE A 266 -13.28 -22.76 7.24
CA ILE A 266 -13.66 -22.90 5.80
C ILE A 266 -14.97 -23.67 5.59
N SER A 267 -15.92 -23.03 4.88
CA SER A 267 -17.20 -23.59 4.44
C SER A 267 -16.99 -24.66 3.35
N LYS A 268 -17.86 -25.67 3.31
CA LYS A 268 -17.72 -26.87 2.44
C LYS A 268 -17.87 -26.62 0.92
N ASN A 269 -18.15 -25.39 0.47
CA ASN A 269 -18.48 -25.08 -0.92
C ASN A 269 -17.51 -24.12 -1.63
N ASP A 270 -16.44 -23.68 -0.97
CA ASP A 270 -15.55 -22.67 -1.55
C ASP A 270 -14.54 -23.31 -2.52
N SER A 271 -14.51 -22.83 -3.77
CA SER A 271 -13.48 -23.21 -4.74
C SER A 271 -12.23 -22.35 -4.54
N TYR A 272 -11.07 -23.00 -4.60
CA TYR A 272 -9.77 -22.36 -4.50
C TYR A 272 -8.99 -22.51 -5.81
N PHE A 273 -8.21 -21.50 -6.15
CA PHE A 273 -7.21 -21.56 -7.21
C PHE A 273 -5.94 -20.84 -6.78
N ILE A 274 -4.83 -21.14 -7.45
CA ILE A 274 -3.53 -20.56 -7.14
C ILE A 274 -3.11 -19.69 -8.32
N ASN A 275 -2.77 -18.45 -8.03
CA ASN A 275 -2.08 -17.56 -8.96
C ASN A 275 -0.57 -17.70 -8.74
N SER A 276 0.17 -17.78 -9.84
CA SER A 276 1.62 -17.65 -9.82
C SER A 276 2.00 -16.21 -10.15
N ILE A 277 2.75 -15.58 -9.26
CA ILE A 277 3.22 -14.20 -9.39
C ILE A 277 4.75 -14.19 -9.41
N SER A 278 5.32 -13.42 -10.31
CA SER A 278 6.73 -13.07 -10.33
C SER A 278 6.91 -11.73 -9.61
N GLU A 279 7.58 -11.75 -8.46
CA GLU A 279 7.99 -10.53 -7.76
C GLU A 279 9.41 -10.16 -8.17
N ARG A 280 9.63 -8.90 -8.55
CA ARG A 280 10.94 -8.36 -8.95
C ARG A 280 11.25 -7.11 -8.17
N VAL A 281 12.46 -7.02 -7.62
CA VAL A 281 13.02 -5.75 -7.14
C VAL A 281 13.93 -5.19 -8.23
N VAL A 282 13.59 -4.00 -8.72
CA VAL A 282 14.28 -3.31 -9.80
C VAL A 282 14.98 -2.08 -9.25
N LEU A 283 16.27 -1.95 -9.56
CA LEU A 283 17.06 -0.77 -9.31
C LEU A 283 17.20 0.03 -10.60
N ILE A 284 16.88 1.32 -10.53
CA ILE A 284 17.14 2.30 -11.59
C ILE A 284 18.20 3.26 -11.06
N THR A 285 19.42 3.14 -11.56
CA THR A 285 20.56 3.96 -11.13
C THR A 285 21.03 4.83 -12.28
N PHE A 286 21.50 6.04 -12.00
CA PHE A 286 21.86 6.97 -13.06
C PHE A 286 22.95 7.95 -12.64
N ASN A 287 23.70 8.40 -13.63
CA ASN A 287 24.58 9.56 -13.57
C ASN A 287 24.13 10.59 -14.63
N ASP A 288 24.96 11.58 -14.91
CA ASP A 288 24.61 12.64 -15.86
C ASP A 288 24.42 12.13 -17.30
N THR A 289 25.10 11.06 -17.69
CA THR A 289 25.13 10.59 -19.09
C THR A 289 24.38 9.28 -19.32
N ASN A 290 24.24 8.44 -18.29
CA ASN A 290 23.78 7.07 -18.41
C ASN A 290 22.76 6.67 -17.33
N VAL A 291 21.88 5.74 -17.69
CA VAL A 291 20.87 5.13 -16.82
C VAL A 291 20.98 3.62 -16.93
N HIS A 292 21.16 2.95 -15.80
CA HIS A 292 21.12 1.50 -15.68
C HIS A 292 19.80 1.06 -15.03
N VAL A 293 19.22 -0.01 -15.55
CA VAL A 293 18.04 -0.68 -14.98
C VAL A 293 18.42 -2.12 -14.71
N ILE A 294 18.33 -2.53 -13.44
CA ILE A 294 18.92 -3.78 -12.96
C ILE A 294 17.86 -4.53 -12.15
N ASN A 295 17.70 -5.83 -12.44
CA ASN A 295 16.91 -6.71 -11.60
C ASN A 295 17.77 -7.17 -10.42
N ALA A 296 17.54 -6.60 -9.24
CA ALA A 296 18.26 -6.94 -8.02
C ALA A 296 17.74 -8.25 -7.39
N SER A 297 16.48 -8.60 -7.66
CA SER A 297 15.92 -9.89 -7.26
C SER A 297 14.77 -10.32 -8.17
N LEU A 298 14.50 -11.62 -8.17
CA LEU A 298 13.36 -12.26 -8.81
C LEU A 298 12.91 -13.41 -7.90
N THR A 299 11.69 -13.34 -7.37
CA THR A 299 11.12 -14.37 -6.49
C THR A 299 9.75 -14.82 -6.99
N ALA A 300 9.43 -16.10 -6.80
CA ALA A 300 8.14 -16.65 -7.13
C ALA A 300 7.20 -16.56 -5.92
N ILE A 301 6.02 -16.01 -6.14
CA ILE A 301 4.98 -15.85 -5.12
C ILE A 301 3.77 -16.69 -5.53
N ASN A 302 3.38 -17.62 -4.67
CA ASN A 302 2.13 -18.36 -4.80
C ASN A 302 1.05 -17.59 -4.04
N GLN A 303 0.00 -17.22 -4.75
CA GLN A 303 -1.14 -16.51 -4.19
C GLN A 303 -2.37 -17.43 -4.22
N LEU A 304 -2.92 -17.72 -3.05
CA LEU A 304 -4.12 -18.54 -2.91
C LEU A 304 -5.36 -17.65 -2.98
N CYS A 305 -6.27 -17.97 -3.89
CA CYS A 305 -7.49 -17.23 -4.12
C CYS A 305 -8.72 -18.07 -3.81
N THR A 306 -9.73 -17.44 -3.21
CA THR A 306 -11.02 -18.06 -2.90
C THR A 306 -12.15 -17.27 -3.54
N SER A 307 -13.17 -17.98 -4.02
CA SER A 307 -14.37 -17.37 -4.59
C SER A 307 -15.34 -16.98 -3.47
N LEU A 308 -15.66 -15.69 -3.38
CA LEU A 308 -16.65 -15.13 -2.46
C LEU A 308 -17.64 -14.29 -3.26
N LYS A 309 -18.86 -14.80 -3.45
CA LYS A 309 -20.03 -14.05 -3.98
C LYS A 309 -19.67 -13.16 -5.19
N ASP A 310 -19.24 -13.80 -6.27
CA ASP A 310 -18.87 -13.19 -7.57
C ASP A 310 -17.54 -12.42 -7.63
N ASN A 311 -16.77 -12.36 -6.54
CA ASN A 311 -15.40 -11.84 -6.52
C ASN A 311 -14.40 -12.86 -5.98
N TYR A 312 -13.11 -12.65 -6.28
CA TYR A 312 -12.03 -13.46 -5.74
C TYR A 312 -11.27 -12.67 -4.67
N VAL A 313 -11.08 -13.28 -3.51
CA VAL A 313 -10.19 -12.76 -2.47
C VAL A 313 -8.93 -13.58 -2.48
N CYS A 314 -7.79 -12.92 -2.62
CA CYS A 314 -6.50 -13.56 -2.77
C CYS A 314 -5.55 -13.16 -1.64
N GLN A 315 -4.75 -14.12 -1.16
CA GLN A 315 -3.67 -13.88 -0.21
C GLN A 315 -2.36 -14.45 -0.75
N PRO A 316 -1.20 -13.80 -0.58
CA PRO A 316 -1.07 -12.43 -0.07
C PRO A 316 -1.76 -11.42 -0.98
N ASP A 317 -2.41 -10.43 -0.37
CA ASP A 317 -3.07 -9.36 -1.11
C ASP A 317 -2.06 -8.32 -1.61
N LEU A 318 -2.29 -7.77 -2.80
CA LEU A 318 -1.43 -6.76 -3.41
C LEU A 318 -1.37 -5.47 -2.56
N LYS A 319 -2.50 -5.06 -1.98
CA LYS A 319 -2.57 -3.82 -1.20
C LYS A 319 -1.67 -3.88 0.03
N SER A 320 -1.58 -5.05 0.67
CA SER A 320 -0.69 -5.31 1.80
C SER A 320 0.81 -5.28 1.42
N GLN A 321 1.15 -5.12 0.15
CA GLN A 321 2.52 -5.08 -0.36
C GLN A 321 2.92 -3.72 -0.93
N GLU A 322 2.02 -2.72 -0.91
CA GLU A 322 2.26 -1.39 -1.50
C GLU A 322 3.49 -0.69 -0.91
N ASN A 323 3.78 -0.90 0.37
CA ASN A 323 4.93 -0.36 1.10
C ASN A 323 5.94 -1.45 1.49
N SER A 324 6.06 -2.50 0.68
CA SER A 324 6.89 -3.67 0.99
C SER A 324 8.41 -3.49 0.77
N ILE A 325 8.84 -2.24 0.59
CA ILE A 325 10.23 -1.82 0.52
C ILE A 325 10.44 -0.55 1.36
N LEU A 326 11.57 -0.48 2.06
CA LEU A 326 12.02 0.67 2.83
C LEU A 326 13.51 0.89 2.55
N VAL A 327 13.92 2.14 2.43
CA VAL A 327 15.33 2.53 2.39
C VAL A 327 15.58 3.46 3.56
N GLY A 328 16.61 3.21 4.34
CA GLY A 328 16.98 4.04 5.47
C GLY A 328 18.26 3.55 6.14
N ASP A 329 18.86 4.44 6.93
CA ASP A 329 20.00 4.12 7.80
C ASP A 329 19.45 3.58 9.12
N LEU A 330 19.51 2.25 9.28
CA LEU A 330 18.84 1.57 10.40
C LEU A 330 19.71 1.53 11.66
N ASP A 331 21.03 1.50 11.50
CA ASP A 331 22.00 1.41 12.59
C ASP A 331 22.70 2.75 12.89
N GLN A 332 22.34 3.81 12.15
CA GLN A 332 22.87 5.17 12.27
C GLN A 332 24.37 5.25 11.96
N ASP A 333 24.89 4.33 11.13
CA ASP A 333 26.29 4.33 10.69
C ASP A 333 26.54 5.21 9.45
N GLY A 334 25.47 5.80 8.89
CA GLY A 334 25.50 6.66 7.71
C GLY A 334 25.37 5.90 6.38
N SER A 335 25.30 4.58 6.41
CA SER A 335 24.98 3.75 5.24
C SER A 335 23.47 3.52 5.10
N GLN A 336 23.00 3.18 3.89
CA GLN A 336 21.59 2.97 3.62
C GLN A 336 21.29 1.48 3.45
N GLU A 337 20.44 0.94 4.32
CA GLU A 337 19.87 -0.38 4.15
C GLU A 337 18.58 -0.34 3.32
N LEU A 338 18.46 -1.31 2.42
CA LEU A 338 17.20 -1.71 1.79
C LEU A 338 16.58 -2.86 2.60
N ILE A 339 15.41 -2.60 3.18
CA ILE A 339 14.52 -3.63 3.71
C ILE A 339 13.49 -3.94 2.64
N SER A 340 13.29 -5.23 2.37
CA SER A 340 12.18 -5.71 1.55
C SER A 340 11.53 -6.90 2.23
N TYR A 341 10.20 -6.97 2.22
CA TYR A 341 9.49 -8.17 2.64
C TYR A 341 8.65 -8.75 1.51
N SER A 342 8.47 -10.06 1.50
CA SER A 342 7.58 -10.74 0.57
C SER A 342 6.82 -11.82 1.30
N SER A 343 5.57 -12.04 0.90
CA SER A 343 4.73 -13.09 1.46
C SER A 343 4.38 -14.07 0.35
N THR A 344 4.31 -15.36 0.66
CA THR A 344 4.00 -16.41 -0.33
C THR A 344 3.41 -17.64 0.35
N TYR A 345 2.55 -18.36 -0.36
CA TYR A 345 2.07 -19.65 0.10
C TYR A 345 3.06 -20.76 -0.23
N VAL A 346 3.37 -21.57 0.78
CA VAL A 346 4.22 -22.76 0.65
C VAL A 346 3.43 -23.99 1.08
N LEU A 347 3.55 -25.08 0.31
CA LEU A 347 3.00 -26.37 0.69
C LEU A 347 3.98 -27.05 1.65
N LYS A 348 3.56 -27.31 2.89
CA LYS A 348 4.36 -28.09 3.84
C LYS A 348 4.19 -29.57 3.54
N GLU A 349 5.30 -30.24 3.18
CA GLU A 349 5.33 -31.65 2.80
C GLU A 349 4.72 -32.57 3.87
N ASP A 350 4.99 -32.29 5.15
CA ASP A 350 4.57 -33.13 6.27
C ASP A 350 3.06 -33.14 6.55
N GLN A 351 2.33 -32.13 6.07
CA GLN A 351 0.92 -31.93 6.43
C GLN A 351 -0.02 -31.76 5.25
N GLN A 352 0.49 -31.74 4.01
CA GLN A 352 -0.26 -31.36 2.81
C GLN A 352 -1.04 -30.04 3.01
N ASN A 353 -0.48 -29.14 3.81
CA ASN A 353 -1.13 -27.91 4.23
C ASN A 353 -0.38 -26.71 3.67
N TRP A 354 -1.13 -25.82 3.05
CA TRP A 354 -0.63 -24.52 2.63
C TRP A 354 -0.48 -23.61 3.84
N SER A 355 0.69 -23.01 3.97
CA SER A 355 0.96 -21.96 4.97
C SER A 355 1.42 -20.69 4.27
N LEU A 356 0.89 -19.55 4.70
CA LEU A 356 1.41 -18.25 4.33
C LEU A 356 2.71 -18.00 5.10
N VAL A 357 3.79 -17.76 4.37
CA VAL A 357 5.11 -17.45 4.93
C VAL A 357 5.52 -16.07 4.46
N SER A 358 6.01 -15.25 5.38
CA SER A 358 6.59 -13.94 5.08
C SER A 358 8.10 -13.99 5.29
N ASN A 359 8.84 -13.49 4.31
CA ASN A 359 10.30 -13.39 4.35
C ASN A 359 10.68 -11.90 4.38
N ILE A 360 11.64 -11.54 5.22
CA ILE A 360 12.24 -10.21 5.27
C ILE A 360 13.69 -10.33 4.82
N LYS A 361 14.11 -9.44 3.93
CA LYS A 361 15.48 -9.33 3.46
C LYS A 361 15.99 -7.92 3.74
N VAL A 362 17.13 -7.84 4.41
CA VAL A 362 17.86 -6.60 4.67
C VAL A 362 19.17 -6.65 3.90
N ILE A 363 19.49 -5.57 3.20
CA ILE A 363 20.70 -5.46 2.38
C ILE A 363 21.29 -4.07 2.57
N ARG A 364 22.60 -3.97 2.82
CA ARG A 364 23.32 -2.68 2.77
C ARG A 364 23.61 -2.28 1.33
N LEU A 365 23.05 -1.16 0.87
CA LEU A 365 23.10 -0.76 -0.53
C LEU A 365 24.52 -0.45 -0.99
N GLU A 366 25.31 0.23 -0.17
CA GLU A 366 26.70 0.62 -0.46
C GLU A 366 27.62 -0.59 -0.65
N ALA A 367 27.29 -1.75 -0.05
CA ALA A 367 28.06 -2.97 -0.18
C ALA A 367 27.67 -3.80 -1.41
N GLU A 368 26.40 -3.74 -1.84
CA GLU A 368 25.90 -4.56 -2.97
C GLU A 368 25.93 -3.83 -4.31
N LEU A 369 25.72 -2.52 -4.33
CA LEU A 369 25.70 -1.73 -5.57
C LEU A 369 27.02 -1.76 -6.36
N PRO A 370 28.23 -1.71 -5.75
CA PRO A 370 29.49 -1.74 -6.50
C PRO A 370 29.63 -3.00 -7.35
N LYS A 371 29.13 -4.15 -6.85
CA LYS A 371 29.15 -5.44 -7.55
C LYS A 371 28.41 -5.42 -8.88
N LEU A 372 27.52 -4.44 -9.09
CA LEU A 372 26.81 -4.24 -10.35
C LEU A 372 27.66 -3.54 -11.43
N TYR A 373 28.77 -2.93 -11.01
CA TYR A 373 29.69 -2.16 -11.86
C TYR A 373 31.09 -2.79 -11.96
N GLU A 374 31.38 -3.78 -11.12
CA GLU A 374 32.50 -4.71 -11.31
C GLU A 374 32.30 -5.48 -12.62
N GLU A 375 33.38 -5.62 -13.39
CA GLU A 375 33.36 -5.86 -14.84
C GLU A 375 32.45 -7.02 -15.31
N LYS A 376 31.64 -6.71 -16.33
CA LYS A 376 31.21 -7.66 -17.37
C LYS A 376 32.02 -7.40 -18.63
#